data_AF-A0A0S8IAL8-F1
#
_entry.id   AF-A0A0S8IAL8-F1
#
_cell.length_a   1.000
_cell.length_b   1.000
_cell.length_c   1.000
_cell.angle_alpha   90.00
_cell.angle_beta   90.00
_cell.angle_gamma   90.00
#
_symmetry.space_group_name_H-M   'P 1'
#
loop_
_entity.id
_entity.type
_entity.pdbx_description
1 polymer ?
#
loop_
_entity_poly.entity_id
_entity_poly.type
_entity_poly.pdbx_seq_one_letter_code
_entity_poly.pdbx_strand_id
1 'polypeptide(L)' 'MSQQTNDRMKEKERCMGLGMALGLAMFAPIGIVLSIVTDNPGLLGVGPAIGTSIGVAIGEHLYKRSKQ' A
#
# COMPACT_ATOMS: atom_id res chain seq x y z
N MET A 1 -31.24 -5.17 0.90
CA MET A 1 -30.12 -4.91 1.83
C MET A 1 -28.76 -5.45 1.34
N SER A 2 -28.71 -6.19 0.21
CA SER A 2 -27.52 -6.90 -0.27
C SER A 2 -26.62 -6.10 -1.23
N GLN A 3 -27.17 -5.13 -1.99
CA GLN A 3 -26.39 -4.34 -2.95
C GLN A 3 -25.49 -3.31 -2.25
N GLN A 4 -26.03 -2.58 -1.28
CA GLN A 4 -25.31 -1.51 -0.58
C GLN A 4 -24.06 -1.99 0.19
N THR A 5 -24.04 -3.23 0.66
CA THR A 5 -22.84 -3.81 1.30
C THR A 5 -21.76 -4.14 0.27
N ASN A 6 -22.16 -4.61 -0.91
CA ASN A 6 -21.24 -5.00 -1.97
C ASN A 6 -20.49 -3.78 -2.54
N ASP A 7 -21.19 -2.68 -2.78
CA ASP A 7 -20.59 -1.44 -3.29
C ASP A 7 -19.56 -0.86 -2.31
N ARG A 8 -19.85 -0.89 -1.00
CA ARG A 8 -18.91 -0.40 0.03
C ARG A 8 -17.67 -1.26 0.17
N MET A 9 -17.78 -2.58 -0.01
CA MET A 9 -16.61 -3.47 0.00
C MET A 9 -15.73 -3.21 -1.22
N LYS A 10 -16.35 -3.09 -2.40
CA LYS A 10 -15.64 -2.83 -3.66
C LYS A 10 -14.90 -1.50 -3.65
N GLU A 11 -15.49 -0.47 -3.05
CA GLU A 11 -14.84 0.84 -2.88
C GLU A 11 -13.66 0.76 -1.91
N LYS A 12 -13.83 0.06 -0.78
CA LYS A 12 -12.75 -0.18 0.19
C LYS A 12 -11.58 -0.92 -0.45
N GLU A 13 -11.84 -1.99 -1.18
CA GLU A 13 -10.83 -2.77 -1.90
C GLU A 13 -10.10 -1.92 -2.93
N ARG A 14 -10.82 -1.05 -3.67
CA ARG A 14 -10.21 -0.14 -4.63
C ARG A 14 -9.29 0.88 -3.96
N CYS A 15 -9.74 1.51 -2.86
CA CYS A 15 -8.92 2.47 -2.11
C CYS A 15 -7.70 1.82 -1.45
N MET A 16 -7.89 0.65 -0.83
CA MET A 16 -6.78 -0.12 -0.25
C MET A 16 -5.79 -0.59 -1.31
N GLY A 17 -6.28 -1.10 -2.45
CA GLY A 17 -5.44 -1.52 -3.58
C GLY A 17 -4.62 -0.38 -4.16
N LEU A 18 -5.23 0.80 -4.32
CA LEU A 18 -4.52 2.02 -4.75
C LEU A 18 -3.45 2.46 -3.74
N GLY A 19 -3.79 2.46 -2.45
CA GLY A 19 -2.85 2.81 -1.39
C GLY A 19 -1.66 1.86 -1.35
N MET A 20 -1.90 0.55 -1.37
CA MET A 20 -0.85 -0.47 -1.40
C MET A 20 0.01 -0.38 -2.66
N ALA A 21 -0.59 -0.21 -3.83
CA ALA A 21 0.14 -0.06 -5.09
C ALA A 21 1.06 1.17 -5.05
N LEU A 22 0.57 2.29 -4.54
CA LEU A 22 1.35 3.52 -4.41
C LEU A 22 2.50 3.35 -3.40
N GLY A 23 2.22 2.77 -2.23
CA GLY A 23 3.22 2.53 -1.19
C GLY A 23 4.32 1.57 -1.65
N LEU A 24 3.95 0.47 -2.33
CA LEU A 24 4.93 -0.45 -2.92
C LEU A 24 5.71 0.21 -4.05
N ALA A 25 5.06 0.94 -4.97
CA ALA A 25 5.74 1.57 -6.09
C ALA A 25 6.78 2.61 -5.65
N MET A 26 6.53 3.36 -4.56
CA MET A 26 7.50 4.31 -4.03
C MET A 26 8.63 3.64 -3.24
N PHE A 27 8.33 2.65 -2.39
CA PHE A 27 9.31 2.13 -1.43
C PHE A 27 10.03 0.84 -1.85
N ALA A 28 9.47 0.07 -2.78
CA ALA A 28 10.17 -1.08 -3.37
C ALA A 28 11.51 -0.70 -4.03
N PRO A 29 11.61 0.33 -4.89
CA PRO A 29 12.89 0.72 -5.47
C PRO A 29 13.89 1.21 -4.42
N ILE A 30 13.42 1.83 -3.33
CA ILE A 30 14.29 2.25 -2.21
C ILE A 30 14.94 1.03 -1.55
N GLY A 31 14.17 -0.04 -1.30
CA GLY A 31 14.70 -1.29 -0.74
C GLY A 31 15.73 -1.96 -1.65
N ILE A 32 15.51 -1.91 -2.97
CA ILE A 32 16.45 -2.43 -3.96
C ILE A 32 17.76 -1.63 -3.93
N VAL A 33 17.68 -0.29 -3.96
CA VAL A 33 18.87 0.57 -3.92
C VAL A 33 19.64 0.36 -2.61
N LEU A 34 18.96 0.29 -1.45
CA LEU A 34 19.62 0.00 -0.18
C LEU A 34 20.31 -1.36 -0.19
N SER A 35 19.66 -2.38 -0.75
CA SER A 35 20.26 -3.72 -0.86
C SER A 35 21.55 -3.72 -1.68
N ILE A 36 21.60 -2.94 -2.77
CA ILE A 36 22.78 -2.83 -3.63
C ILE A 36 23.89 -2.05 -2.91
N VAL A 37 23.57 -0.91 -2.31
CA VAL A 37 24.56 -0.03 -1.65
C VAL A 37 25.19 -0.70 -0.43
N THR A 38 24.42 -1.51 0.29
CA THR A 38 24.86 -2.13 1.55
C THR A 38 25.33 -3.58 1.36
N ASP A 39 25.34 -4.09 0.11
CA ASP A 39 25.67 -5.48 -0.23
C ASP A 39 24.93 -6.51 0.65
N ASN A 40 23.72 -6.17 1.08
CA ASN A 40 22.95 -6.96 2.03
C ASN A 40 21.56 -7.28 1.45
N PRO A 41 21.36 -8.50 0.93
CA PRO A 41 20.08 -8.91 0.34
C PRO A 41 18.94 -8.95 1.35
N GLY A 42 19.21 -8.94 2.66
CA GLY A 42 18.18 -8.83 3.70
C GLY A 42 17.42 -7.49 3.68
N LEU A 43 18.01 -6.44 3.09
CA LEU A 43 17.38 -5.12 2.98
C LEU A 43 16.34 -5.03 1.86
N LEU A 44 16.30 -5.99 0.93
CA LEU A 44 15.24 -6.06 -0.09
C LEU A 44 13.84 -6.10 0.51
N GLY A 45 13.68 -6.72 1.69
CA GLY A 45 12.41 -6.81 2.39
C GLY A 45 11.95 -5.50 3.05
N VAL A 46 12.87 -4.56 3.31
CA VAL A 46 12.56 -3.30 4.00
C VAL A 46 11.69 -2.40 3.13
N GLY A 47 11.97 -2.33 1.82
CA GLY A 47 11.17 -1.56 0.87
C GLY A 47 9.69 -1.98 0.85
N PRO A 48 9.39 -3.26 0.60
CA PRO A 48 8.03 -3.78 0.68
C PRO A 48 7.39 -3.69 2.07
N ALA A 49 8.13 -3.90 3.16
CA ALA A 49 7.58 -3.81 4.51
C ALA A 49 7.13 -2.38 4.86
N ILE A 50 7.95 -1.38 4.54
CA ILE A 50 7.61 0.04 4.73
C ILE A 50 6.52 0.45 3.73
N GLY A 51 6.65 0.07 2.47
CA GLY A 51 5.71 0.39 1.40
C GLY A 51 4.30 -0.15 1.66
N THR A 52 4.17 -1.37 2.16
CA THR A 52 2.87 -1.94 2.56
C THR A 52 2.27 -1.23 3.76
N SER A 53 3.08 -0.96 4.80
CA SER A 53 2.64 -0.23 6.00
C SER A 53 2.07 1.16 5.66
N ILE A 54 2.83 1.92 4.85
CA ILE A 54 2.41 3.25 4.40
C ILE A 54 1.23 3.13 3.40
N GLY A 55 1.28 2.16 2.50
CA GLY A 55 0.22 1.95 1.51
C GLY A 55 -1.13 1.60 2.14
N VAL A 56 -1.15 0.82 3.21
CA VAL A 56 -2.37 0.56 4.01
C VAL A 56 -2.88 1.85 4.63
N ALA A 57 -2.02 2.66 5.25
CA ALA A 57 -2.42 3.92 5.86
C ALA A 57 -3.00 4.91 4.83
N ILE A 58 -2.40 5.01 3.65
CA ILE A 58 -2.90 5.83 2.53
C ILE A 58 -4.25 5.30 2.05
N GLY A 59 -4.38 3.97 1.88
CA GLY A 59 -5.62 3.34 1.43
C GLY A 59 -6.78 3.54 2.42
N GLU A 60 -6.52 3.43 3.72
CA GLU A 60 -7.50 3.76 4.76
C GLU A 60 -7.87 5.25 4.77
N HIS A 61 -6.90 6.14 4.56
CA HIS A 61 -7.16 7.58 4.48
C HIS A 61 -8.04 7.94 3.27
N LEU A 62 -7.74 7.38 2.10
CA LEU A 62 -8.53 7.55 0.87
C LEU A 62 -9.96 7.02 1.06
N TYR A 63 -10.12 5.85 1.68
CA TYR A 63 -11.43 5.29 1.96
C TYR A 63 -12.23 6.16 2.94
N LYS A 64 -11.59 6.67 4.00
CA LYS A 64 -12.23 7.59 4.96
C LYS A 64 -12.69 8.88 4.28
N ARG A 65 -11.89 9.43 3.36
CA ARG A 65 -12.24 10.61 2.55
C ARG A 65 -13.39 10.35 1.57
N SER A 66 -13.45 9.17 0.95
CA SER A 66 -14.53 8.78 0.04
C SER A 66 -15.91 8.69 0.73
N LYS A 67 -15.89 8.48 2.04
CA LYS A 67 -17.08 8.35 2.88
C LYS A 67 -17.58 9.67 3.48
N GLN A 68 -16.79 10.75 3.39
CA GLN A 68 -17.16 12.12 3.78
C GLN A 68 -17.84 12.82 2.61
#